data_AF-A0A3L8CTW0-F1
#
_entry.id   AF-A0A3L8CTW0-F1
#
_cell.length_a   1.000
_cell.length_b   1.000
_cell.length_c   1.000
_cell.angle_alpha   90.00
_cell.angle_beta   90.00
_cell.angle_gamma   90.00
#
_symmetry.space_group_name_H-M   'P 1'
#
loop_
_entity.id
_entity.type
_entity.pdbx_description
1 polymer ?
#
loop_
_entity_poly.entity_id
_entity_poly.type
_entity_poly.pdbx_seq_one_letter_code
_entity_poly.pdbx_strand_id
1 'polypeptide(L)'
;MMKKTVFGFGVAVMGLSVVPSSSAEEMTEREMAVTLVAAQRACTHVYPGIEFTIQNAIDDPEMQLPAEVGEEALLAEKSPEYQKEIRLAQDPMEQDVTGRAALGLMCSFMKPPKRFWQ
;
A
#
# COMPACT_ATOMS: atom_id res chain seq x y z
N MET A 1 17.99 22.37 -7.83
CA MET A 1 18.29 21.62 -6.59
C MET A 1 17.15 20.65 -6.37
N MET A 2 17.32 19.38 -6.74
CA MET A 2 16.29 18.34 -6.63
C MET A 2 17.02 17.01 -6.48
N LYS A 3 16.62 16.20 -5.48
CA LYS A 3 16.80 14.74 -5.31
C LYS A 3 16.87 14.36 -3.83
N LYS A 4 15.75 14.37 -3.11
CA LYS A 4 15.60 13.67 -1.82
C LYS A 4 14.11 13.42 -1.52
N THR A 5 13.40 12.61 -2.31
CA THR A 5 11.99 12.31 -2.00
C THR A 5 11.50 10.97 -2.56
N VAL A 6 12.32 9.91 -2.52
CA VAL A 6 11.89 8.55 -2.89
C VAL A 6 12.67 7.51 -2.07
N PHE A 7 12.44 7.44 -0.76
CA PHE A 7 13.13 6.42 0.06
C PHE A 7 12.20 5.61 0.97
N GLY A 8 11.05 6.15 1.42
CA GLY A 8 10.11 5.39 2.27
C GLY A 8 9.33 4.31 1.52
N PHE A 9 8.67 4.70 0.43
CA PHE A 9 7.82 3.79 -0.35
C PHE A 9 8.62 2.69 -1.06
N GLY A 10 9.79 3.03 -1.61
CA GLY A 10 10.65 2.08 -2.32
C GLY A 10 11.15 0.92 -1.44
N VAL A 11 11.39 1.16 -0.15
CA VAL A 11 11.86 0.11 0.77
C VAL A 11 10.72 -0.85 1.14
N ALA A 12 9.48 -0.36 1.26
CA ALA A 12 8.31 -1.21 1.50
C ALA A 12 7.99 -2.10 0.28
N VAL A 13 8.12 -1.56 -0.94
CA VAL A 13 7.89 -2.30 -2.19
C VAL A 13 9.00 -3.31 -2.48
N MET A 14 10.27 -2.99 -2.19
CA MET A 14 11.39 -3.93 -2.39
C MET A 14 11.34 -5.16 -1.47
N GLY A 15 10.60 -5.10 -0.34
CA GLY A 15 10.43 -6.25 0.57
C GLY A 15 9.44 -7.31 0.07
N LEU A 16 8.59 -6.95 -0.91
CA LEU A 16 7.70 -7.88 -1.61
C LEU A 16 8.51 -8.56 -2.71
N SER A 17 8.92 -9.82 -2.50
CA SER A 17 9.73 -10.64 -3.42
C SER A 17 9.09 -10.92 -4.79
N VAL A 18 7.96 -10.28 -5.09
CA VAL A 18 7.16 -10.44 -6.30
C VAL A 18 7.48 -9.38 -7.35
N VAL A 19 8.28 -8.36 -7.03
CA VAL A 19 8.81 -7.45 -8.06
C VAL A 19 10.13 -8.05 -8.57
N PRO A 20 10.22 -8.48 -9.84
CA PRO A 20 11.47 -8.97 -10.40
C PRO A 20 12.54 -7.90 -10.20
N SER A 21 13.68 -8.27 -9.60
CA SER A 21 14.81 -7.37 -9.33
C SER A 21 15.60 -6.97 -10.60
N SER A 22 14.91 -6.89 -11.74
CA SER A 22 15.45 -6.52 -13.04
C SER A 22 14.56 -5.41 -13.58
N SER A 23 15.07 -4.16 -13.53
CA SER A 23 14.38 -2.89 -13.69
C SER A 23 13.56 -2.48 -12.45
N ALA A 24 14.05 -1.46 -11.73
CA ALA A 24 13.16 -0.59 -10.99
C ALA A 24 12.33 0.19 -12.04
N GLU A 25 11.38 -0.50 -12.67
CA GLU A 25 10.36 0.15 -13.47
C GLU A 25 9.55 1.00 -12.49
N GLU A 26 9.52 2.32 -12.73
CA GLU A 26 8.69 3.21 -11.92
C GLU A 26 7.24 2.74 -12.09
N MET A 27 6.68 2.14 -11.03
CA MET A 27 5.28 1.75 -11.02
C MET A 27 4.44 2.96 -11.39
N THR A 28 3.48 2.77 -12.29
CA THR A 28 2.51 3.80 -12.63
C THR A 28 1.67 4.17 -11.41
N GLU A 29 1.07 5.36 -11.42
CA GLU A 29 0.13 5.79 -10.37
C GLU A 29 -0.97 4.75 -10.14
N ARG A 30 -1.48 4.17 -11.24
CA ARG A 30 -2.45 3.08 -11.22
C ARG A 30 -1.94 1.84 -10.49
N GLU A 31 -0.74 1.37 -10.81
CA GLU A 31 -0.17 0.18 -10.19
C GLU A 31 0.12 0.40 -8.69
N MET A 32 0.58 1.60 -8.32
CA MET A 32 0.76 1.97 -6.92
C MET A 32 -0.58 2.02 -6.17
N ALA A 33 -1.61 2.62 -6.77
CA ALA A 33 -2.96 2.67 -6.21
C ALA A 33 -3.57 1.28 -6.03
N VAL A 34 -3.46 0.42 -7.04
CA VAL A 34 -3.89 -0.99 -6.98
C VAL A 34 -3.18 -1.72 -5.85
N THR A 35 -1.87 -1.53 -5.72
CA THR A 35 -1.06 -2.18 -4.69
C THR A 35 -1.45 -1.69 -3.29
N LEU A 36 -1.74 -0.40 -3.14
CA LEU A 36 -2.17 0.17 -1.87
C LEU A 36 -3.54 -0.38 -1.43
N VAL A 37 -4.50 -0.48 -2.35
CA VAL A 37 -5.81 -1.07 -2.07
C VAL A 37 -5.72 -2.57 -1.81
N ALA A 38 -4.85 -3.29 -2.54
CA ALA A 38 -4.58 -4.69 -2.28
C ALA A 38 -4.00 -4.91 -0.87
N ALA A 39 -3.05 -4.07 -0.46
CA ALA A 39 -2.49 -4.10 0.88
C ALA A 39 -3.56 -3.79 1.95
N GLN A 40 -4.42 -2.80 1.73
CA GLN A 40 -5.54 -2.47 2.62
C GLN A 40 -6.47 -3.68 2.85
N ARG A 41 -6.82 -4.39 1.77
CA ARG A 41 -7.67 -5.59 1.83
C ARG A 41 -6.96 -6.75 2.54
N ALA A 42 -5.68 -6.98 2.23
CA ALA A 42 -4.87 -7.99 2.90
C ALA A 42 -4.73 -7.69 4.40
N CYS A 43 -4.50 -6.43 4.80
CA CYS A 43 -4.45 -6.03 6.21
C CYS A 43 -5.76 -6.34 6.93
N THR A 44 -6.89 -6.00 6.30
CA THR A 44 -8.24 -6.26 6.85
C THR A 44 -8.50 -7.76 7.01
N HIS A 45 -8.05 -8.57 6.05
CA HIS A 45 -8.20 -10.02 6.11
C HIS A 45 -7.31 -10.66 7.20
N VAL A 46 -6.05 -10.23 7.30
CA VAL A 46 -5.07 -10.80 8.24
C VAL A 46 -5.30 -10.34 9.69
N TYR A 47 -5.76 -9.10 9.89
CA TYR A 47 -5.99 -8.52 11.21
C TYR A 47 -7.47 -8.12 11.39
N PRO A 48 -8.39 -9.10 11.44
CA PRO A 48 -9.81 -8.81 11.60
C PRO A 48 -10.04 -8.11 12.94
N GLY A 49 -10.67 -6.93 12.90
CA GLY A 49 -10.96 -6.11 14.09
C GLY A 49 -10.20 -4.78 14.17
N ILE A 50 -9.26 -4.53 13.25
CA ILE A 50 -8.66 -3.21 13.04
C ILE A 50 -9.25 -2.62 11.75
N GLU A 51 -9.64 -1.35 11.80
CA GLU A 51 -10.14 -0.62 10.64
C GLU A 51 -8.97 -0.04 9.84
N PHE A 52 -8.63 -0.68 8.71
CA PHE A 52 -7.61 -0.18 7.79
C PHE A 52 -8.25 0.59 6.65
N THR A 53 -7.82 1.82 6.42
CA THR A 53 -8.35 2.68 5.36
C THR A 53 -7.23 3.28 4.51
N ILE A 54 -7.52 3.55 3.24
CA ILE A 54 -6.64 4.30 2.35
C ILE A 54 -6.44 5.73 2.87
N GLN A 55 -7.48 6.32 3.45
CA GLN A 55 -7.40 7.68 3.99
C GLN A 55 -6.34 7.80 5.10
N ASN A 56 -6.23 6.81 5.99
CA ASN A 56 -5.19 6.82 7.03
C ASN A 56 -3.78 6.84 6.43
N ALA A 57 -3.56 6.09 5.34
CA ALA A 57 -2.30 6.09 4.61
C ALA A 57 -2.01 7.42 3.91
N ILE A 58 -3.03 8.07 3.33
CA ILE A 58 -2.92 9.40 2.72
C ILE A 58 -2.57 10.46 3.77
N ASP A 59 -3.21 10.37 4.94
CA ASP A 59 -3.03 11.33 6.03
C ASP A 59 -1.75 11.07 6.85
N ASP A 60 -1.06 9.95 6.62
CA ASP A 60 0.17 9.59 7.34
C ASP A 60 1.38 10.36 6.76
N PRO A 61 2.01 11.25 7.54
CA PRO A 61 3.12 12.07 7.06
C PRO A 61 4.41 11.25 6.79
N GLU A 62 4.53 10.05 7.34
CA GLU A 62 5.68 9.16 7.09
C GLU A 62 5.56 8.43 5.76
N MET A 63 4.33 8.22 5.26
CA MET A 63 4.09 7.50 4.01
C MET A 63 4.50 8.31 2.77
N GLN A 64 4.39 9.65 2.84
CA GLN A 64 4.76 10.59 1.76
C GLN A 64 4.18 10.17 0.39
N LEU A 65 2.91 9.76 0.38
CA LEU A 65 2.24 9.31 -0.83
C LEU A 65 2.01 10.51 -1.78
N PRO A 66 2.36 10.39 -3.09
CA PRO A 66 1.98 11.41 -4.07
C PRO A 66 0.46 11.61 -4.10
N ALA A 67 0.01 12.84 -4.31
CA ALA A 67 -1.42 13.17 -4.27
C ALA A 67 -2.21 12.39 -5.33
N GLU A 68 -1.63 12.25 -6.52
CA GLU A 68 -2.20 11.54 -7.66
C GLU A 68 -2.43 10.06 -7.35
N VAL A 69 -1.49 9.44 -6.62
CA VAL A 69 -1.63 8.04 -6.17
C VAL A 69 -2.71 7.91 -5.12
N GLY A 70 -2.83 8.87 -4.20
CA GLY A 70 -3.88 8.91 -3.20
C GLY A 70 -5.27 9.03 -3.84
N GLU A 71 -5.43 9.93 -4.80
CA GLU A 71 -6.69 10.12 -5.55
C GLU A 71 -7.07 8.86 -6.34
N GLU A 72 -6.13 8.27 -7.07
CA GLU A 72 -6.33 7.04 -7.82
C GLU A 72 -6.64 5.85 -6.88
N ALA A 73 -6.01 5.77 -5.70
CA ALA A 73 -6.31 4.72 -4.72
C ALA A 73 -7.72 4.85 -4.15
N LEU A 74 -8.18 6.07 -3.85
CA LEU A 74 -9.56 6.32 -3.40
C LEU A 74 -10.60 6.00 -4.50
N LEU A 75 -10.25 6.20 -5.77
CA LEU A 75 -11.06 5.75 -6.90
C LEU A 75 -11.08 4.22 -7.00
N ALA A 76 -9.91 3.59 -6.98
CA ALA A 76 -9.73 2.15 -7.11
C ALA A 76 -10.42 1.35 -6.00
N GLU A 77 -10.48 1.90 -4.78
CA GLU A 77 -11.20 1.29 -3.65
C GLU A 77 -12.69 1.03 -3.96
N LYS A 78 -13.31 1.93 -4.73
CA LYS A 78 -14.76 1.95 -4.99
C LYS A 78 -15.14 1.43 -6.38
N SER A 79 -14.20 1.38 -7.31
CA SER A 79 -14.50 1.09 -8.70
C SER A 79 -14.38 -0.42 -9.03
N PRO A 80 -15.41 -1.03 -9.66
CA PRO A 80 -15.38 -2.44 -10.06
C PRO A 80 -14.25 -2.78 -11.05
N GLU A 81 -13.80 -1.81 -11.86
CA GLU A 81 -12.79 -2.05 -12.91
C GLU A 81 -11.43 -2.48 -12.34
N TYR A 82 -11.11 -2.09 -11.11
CA TYR A 82 -9.85 -2.43 -10.44
C TYR A 82 -9.90 -3.78 -9.73
N GLN A 83 -11.08 -4.39 -9.53
CA GLN A 83 -11.22 -5.55 -8.64
C GLN A 83 -10.31 -6.72 -9.04
N LYS A 84 -10.17 -6.97 -10.35
CA LYS A 84 -9.30 -8.03 -10.85
C LYS A 84 -7.83 -7.74 -10.54
N GLU A 85 -7.37 -6.54 -10.83
CA GLU A 85 -5.98 -6.10 -10.60
C GLU A 85 -5.65 -6.13 -9.10
N ILE A 86 -6.55 -5.61 -8.26
CA ILE A 86 -6.40 -5.61 -6.80
C ILE A 86 -6.28 -7.05 -6.26
N ARG A 87 -7.10 -7.98 -6.77
CA ARG A 87 -7.04 -9.37 -6.30
C ARG A 87 -5.72 -10.05 -6.67
N LEU A 88 -5.25 -9.83 -7.90
CA LEU A 88 -3.96 -10.37 -8.36
C LEU A 88 -2.78 -9.82 -7.53
N ALA A 89 -2.86 -8.56 -7.10
CA ALA A 89 -1.86 -7.95 -6.23
C ALA A 89 -1.98 -8.41 -4.75
N GLN A 90 -3.19 -8.74 -4.29
CA GLN A 90 -3.46 -9.16 -2.92
C GLN A 90 -2.95 -10.58 -2.62
N ASP A 91 -3.21 -11.53 -3.52
CA ASP A 91 -2.90 -12.95 -3.34
C ASP A 91 -1.44 -13.22 -2.86
N PRO A 92 -0.38 -12.63 -3.46
CA PRO A 92 0.99 -12.87 -3.00
C PRO A 92 1.29 -12.24 -1.62
N MET A 93 0.62 -11.16 -1.24
CA MET A 93 0.82 -10.52 0.08
C MET A 93 0.36 -11.43 1.22
N GLU A 94 -0.64 -12.27 0.99
CA GLU A 94 -1.20 -13.17 2.01
C GLU A 94 -0.52 -14.54 2.05
N GLN A 95 0.03 -15.00 0.93
CA GLN A 95 0.56 -16.36 0.78
C GLN A 95 2.09 -16.44 0.96
N ASP A 96 2.83 -15.37 0.68
CA ASP A 96 4.30 -15.35 0.80
C ASP A 96 4.75 -14.87 2.20
N VAL A 97 5.79 -15.49 2.77
CA VAL A 97 6.40 -15.10 4.05
C VAL A 97 6.98 -13.69 3.96
N THR A 98 7.62 -13.35 2.84
CA THR A 98 8.14 -11.99 2.60
C THR A 98 7.00 -11.01 2.34
N GLY A 99 5.95 -11.47 1.65
CA GLY A 99 4.71 -10.72 1.46
C GLY A 99 4.04 -10.31 2.76
N ARG A 100 3.96 -11.22 3.73
CA ARG A 100 3.42 -10.95 5.07
C ARG A 100 4.27 -9.97 5.87
N ALA A 101 5.60 -10.02 5.72
CA ALA A 101 6.50 -9.08 6.39
C ALA A 101 6.33 -7.64 5.85
N ALA A 102 6.28 -7.47 4.53
CA ALA A 102 6.00 -6.19 3.91
C ALA A 102 4.57 -5.69 4.20
N LEU A 103 3.60 -6.61 4.27
CA LEU A 103 2.23 -6.30 4.64
C LEU A 103 2.15 -5.69 6.05
N GLY A 104 2.91 -6.21 7.02
CA GLY A 104 2.95 -5.64 8.38
C GLY A 104 3.35 -4.16 8.43
N LEU A 105 4.32 -3.75 7.59
CA LEU A 105 4.71 -2.35 7.44
C LEU A 105 3.60 -1.52 6.78
N MET A 106 3.01 -2.02 5.68
CA MET A 106 1.91 -1.35 4.99
C MET A 106 0.69 -1.14 5.90
N CYS A 107 0.30 -2.16 6.66
CA CYS A 107 -0.79 -2.08 7.64
C CYS A 107 -0.54 -1.01 8.70
N SER A 108 0.73 -0.70 8.99
CA SER A 108 1.08 0.29 10.02
C SER A 108 0.72 1.72 9.62
N PHE A 109 0.71 2.04 8.32
CA PHE A 109 0.29 3.33 7.77
C PHE A 109 -1.23 3.42 7.56
N MET A 110 -1.90 2.29 7.34
CA MET A 110 -3.35 2.27 7.07
C MET A 110 -4.21 2.11 8.32
N LYS A 111 -3.63 1.74 9.46
CA LYS A 111 -4.36 1.65 10.74
C LYS A 111 -4.76 3.05 11.22
N PRO A 112 -5.76 3.18 12.11
CA PRO A 112 -6.14 4.46 12.66
C PRO A 112 -4.94 5.08 13.40
N PRO A 113 -4.71 6.41 13.27
CA PRO A 113 -3.63 7.07 13.97
C PRO A 113 -3.77 6.82 15.46
N LYS A 114 -2.65 6.56 16.14
CA LYS A 114 -2.64 6.40 17.60
C LYS A 114 -3.08 7.71 18.23
N ARG A 115 -4.37 7.84 18.53
CA ARG A 115 -4.88 8.91 19.39
C ARG A 115 -4.36 8.61 20.79
N PHE A 116 -3.23 9.21 21.14
CA PHE A 116 -2.88 9.39 22.53
C PHE A 116 -3.99 10.28 23.11
N TRP A 117 -4.74 9.73 24.06
CA TRP A 117 -5.84 10.41 24.72
C TRP A 117 -5.39 11.79 25.19
N GLN A 118 -6.11 12.83 24.74
CA GLN A 118 -6.18 14.13 25.43
C GLN A 118 -7.13 13.99 26.62
#